data_AF-A0A7K0IZG6-F1
#
_entry.id   AF-A0A7K0IZG6-F1
#
_cell.length_a   1.000
_cell.length_b   1.000
_cell.length_c   1.000
_cell.angle_alpha   90.00
_cell.angle_beta   90.00
_cell.angle_gamma   90.00
#
_symmetry.space_group_name_H-M   'P 1'
#
loop_
_entity.id
_entity.type
_entity.pdbx_description
1 polymer ?
#
loop_
_entity_poly.entity_id
_entity_poly.type
_entity_poly.pdbx_seq_one_letter_code
_entity_poly.pdbx_strand_id
1 'polypeptide(L)'
;MRKRTVRNGMRLVMAALILIILASFYHGNLSELFSLSIASENRIYSLGIFWAAAIGGYGVVLAAFGLVLPHEKRDESVRILPIFLLITGLILLFFYLLASSFNTPADFKQQRLRPGETITI
;
A
#
# COMPACT_ATOMS: atom_id res chain seq x y z
N MET A 1 8.37 25.96 -9.52
CA MET A 1 8.23 24.51 -9.36
C MET A 1 9.60 23.86 -9.25
N ARG A 2 9.87 23.25 -8.09
CA ARG A 2 11.10 22.51 -7.81
C ARG A 2 10.86 21.02 -8.07
N LYS A 3 11.13 20.60 -9.32
CA LYS A 3 10.73 19.28 -9.86
C LYS A 3 11.36 18.13 -9.07
N ARG A 4 12.56 18.30 -8.52
CA ARG A 4 13.24 17.29 -7.70
C ARG A 4 12.53 17.02 -6.37
N THR A 5 12.04 18.07 -5.70
CA THR A 5 11.28 17.94 -4.45
C THR A 5 9.95 17.24 -4.70
N VAL A 6 9.25 17.61 -5.78
CA VAL A 6 8.02 16.92 -6.21
C VAL A 6 8.27 15.44 -6.47
N ARG A 7 9.34 15.11 -7.20
CA ARG A 7 9.71 13.72 -7.49
C ARG A 7 9.97 12.90 -6.22
N ASN A 8 10.67 13.46 -5.25
CA ASN A 8 10.93 12.77 -3.97
C ASN A 8 9.64 12.58 -3.16
N GLY A 9 8.76 13.59 -3.12
CA GLY A 9 7.43 13.44 -2.52
C GLY A 9 6.62 12.33 -3.18
N MET A 10 6.59 12.28 -4.51
CA MET A 10 5.91 11.23 -5.28
C MET A 10 6.49 9.83 -5.03
N ARG A 11 7.81 9.70 -4.84
CA ARG A 11 8.43 8.41 -4.47
C ARG A 11 7.99 7.93 -3.09
N LEU A 12 7.84 8.84 -2.13
CA LEU A 12 7.32 8.52 -0.80
C LEU A 12 5.84 8.11 -0.87
N VAL A 13 5.03 8.81 -1.66
CA VAL A 13 3.63 8.41 -1.93
C VAL A 13 3.57 7.03 -2.57
N MET A 14 4.46 6.72 -3.52
CA MET A 14 4.54 5.39 -4.13
C MET A 14 4.92 4.31 -3.10
N ALA A 15 5.92 4.56 -2.26
CA ALA A 15 6.30 3.63 -1.20
C ALA A 15 5.15 3.39 -0.20
N ALA A 16 4.41 4.44 0.16
CA ALA A 16 3.23 4.36 1.00
C ALA A 16 2.12 3.50 0.36
N LEU A 17 1.82 3.71 -0.93
CA LEU A 17 0.83 2.91 -1.65
C LEU A 17 1.21 1.43 -1.71
N ILE A 18 2.49 1.12 -1.93
CA ILE A 18 3.01 -0.26 -1.90
C ILE A 18 2.81 -0.87 -0.50
N LEU A 19 3.13 -0.11 0.56
CA LEU A 19 2.91 -0.53 1.95
C LEU A 19 1.42 -0.79 2.25
N ILE A 20 0.51 0.06 1.75
CA ILE A 20 -0.94 -0.15 1.91
C ILE A 20 -1.37 -1.44 1.21
N ILE A 21 -0.91 -1.70 -0.02
CA ILE A 21 -1.26 -2.91 -0.76
C ILE A 21 -0.75 -4.16 -0.01
N LEU A 22 0.50 -4.13 0.46
CA LEU A 22 1.09 -5.23 1.24
C LEU A 22 0.33 -5.46 2.55
N ALA A 23 0.06 -4.40 3.30
CA ALA A 23 -0.67 -4.49 4.56
C ALA A 23 -2.09 -5.02 4.33
N SER A 24 -2.82 -4.50 3.35
CA SER A 24 -4.23 -4.85 3.13
C SER A 24 -4.47 -6.21 2.51
N PHE A 25 -3.61 -6.66 1.57
CA PHE A 25 -3.86 -7.90 0.82
C PHE A 25 -2.92 -9.05 1.21
N TYR A 26 -1.78 -8.76 1.84
CA TYR A 26 -0.75 -9.77 2.14
C TYR A 26 -0.49 -9.96 3.64
N HIS A 27 -1.26 -9.34 4.55
CA HIS A 27 -1.06 -9.51 6.00
C HIS A 27 -1.14 -10.99 6.45
N GLY A 28 -2.02 -11.79 5.85
CA GLY A 28 -2.18 -13.21 6.17
C GLY A 28 -1.02 -14.08 5.66
N ASN A 29 -0.47 -13.78 4.48
CA ASN A 29 0.70 -14.50 3.97
C ASN A 29 1.97 -14.12 4.75
N LEU A 30 2.05 -12.87 5.23
CA LEU A 30 3.13 -12.43 6.12
C LEU A 30 3.01 -13.10 7.50
N SER A 31 1.82 -13.25 8.07
CA SER A 31 1.65 -13.94 9.35
C SER A 31 2.00 -15.43 9.25
N GLU A 32 1.69 -16.08 8.13
CA GLU A 32 2.08 -17.47 7.85
C GLU A 32 3.62 -17.62 7.70
N LEU A 33 4.29 -16.72 6.96
CA LEU A 33 5.76 -16.72 6.80
C LEU A 33 6.52 -16.55 8.11
N PHE A 34 5.99 -15.73 9.03
CA PHE A 34 6.59 -15.49 10.34
C PHE A 34 6.05 -16.40 11.45
N SER A 35 5.17 -17.37 11.12
CA SER A 35 4.49 -18.25 12.09
C SER A 35 3.85 -17.49 13.28
N LEU A 36 3.25 -16.34 12.97
CA LEU A 36 2.72 -15.42 13.98
C LEU A 36 1.31 -15.80 14.43
N SER A 37 1.04 -15.63 15.73
CA SER A 37 -0.30 -15.75 16.32
C SER A 37 -1.28 -14.72 15.72
N ILE A 38 -2.57 -15.06 15.69
CA ILE A 38 -3.69 -14.21 15.21
C ILE A 38 -3.67 -12.81 15.87
N ALA A 39 -3.28 -12.72 17.15
CA ALA A 39 -3.19 -11.43 17.85
C ALA A 39 -2.03 -10.55 17.33
N SER A 40 -0.96 -11.16 16.82
CA SER A 40 0.20 -10.48 16.25
C SER A 40 -0.08 -10.01 14.82
N GLU A 41 -0.93 -10.71 14.07
CA GLU A 41 -1.35 -10.35 12.71
C GLU A 41 -2.04 -8.97 12.68
N ASN A 42 -2.98 -8.74 13.59
CA ASN A 42 -3.72 -7.46 13.63
C ASN A 42 -2.81 -6.28 14.01
N ARG A 43 -1.77 -6.53 14.83
CA ARG A 43 -0.77 -5.51 15.17
C ARG A 43 0.12 -5.15 13.97
N ILE A 44 0.51 -6.13 13.17
CA ILE A 44 1.30 -5.90 11.95
C ILE A 44 0.49 -5.12 10.93
N TYR A 45 -0.78 -5.48 10.75
CA TYR A 45 -1.69 -4.73 9.89
C TYR A 45 -1.78 -3.26 10.32
N SER A 46 -2.11 -3.01 11.60
CA SER A 46 -2.23 -1.66 12.13
C SER A 46 -0.93 -0.86 12.01
N LEU A 47 0.21 -1.48 12.33
CA LEU A 47 1.54 -0.85 12.21
C LEU A 47 1.89 -0.54 10.76
N GLY A 48 1.61 -1.47 9.84
CA GLY A 48 1.83 -1.30 8.41
C GLY A 48 1.03 -0.13 7.85
N ILE A 49 -0.27 -0.05 8.18
CA ILE A 49 -1.14 1.05 7.79
C ILE A 49 -0.68 2.38 8.41
N PHE A 50 -0.26 2.39 9.68
CA PHE A 50 0.26 3.59 10.33
C PHE A 50 1.49 4.14 9.61
N TRP A 51 2.48 3.29 9.31
CA TRP A 51 3.67 3.71 8.57
C TRP A 51 3.34 4.15 7.15
N ALA A 52 2.43 3.46 6.47
CA ALA A 52 1.95 3.87 5.16
C ALA A 52 1.32 5.26 5.20
N ALA A 53 0.45 5.53 6.18
CA ALA A 53 -0.18 6.84 6.36
C ALA A 53 0.84 7.94 6.67
N ALA A 54 1.80 7.67 7.56
CA ALA A 54 2.85 8.63 7.92
C ALA A 54 3.76 8.98 6.73
N ILE A 55 4.25 7.98 6.00
CA ILE A 55 5.12 8.16 4.83
C ILE A 55 4.35 8.80 3.68
N GLY A 56 3.11 8.38 3.45
CA GLY A 56 2.23 8.92 2.43
C GLY A 56 1.90 10.39 2.67
N GLY A 57 1.50 10.73 3.89
CA GLY A 57 1.23 12.11 4.29
C GLY A 57 2.44 13.01 4.12
N TYR A 58 3.62 12.58 4.58
CA TYR A 58 4.86 13.33 4.38
C TYR A 58 5.21 13.49 2.89
N GLY A 59 4.99 12.45 2.08
CA GLY A 59 5.19 12.50 0.63
C GLY A 59 4.28 13.50 -0.07
N VAL A 60 3.00 13.59 0.31
CA VAL A 60 2.05 14.57 -0.22
C VAL A 60 2.47 15.98 0.15
N VAL A 61 2.86 16.22 1.41
CA VAL A 61 3.33 17.53 1.88
C VAL A 61 4.58 17.95 1.08
N LEU A 62 5.57 17.07 0.93
CA LEU A 62 6.76 17.33 0.13
C LEU A 62 6.43 17.64 -1.33
N ALA A 63 5.49 16.89 -1.93
CA ALA A 63 5.04 17.13 -3.29
C ALA A 63 4.39 18.51 -3.41
N ALA A 64 3.49 18.88 -2.49
CA ALA A 64 2.82 20.18 -2.47
C ALA A 64 3.81 21.34 -2.30
N PHE A 65 4.74 21.25 -1.35
CA PHE A 65 5.80 22.26 -1.20
C PHE A 65 6.66 22.34 -2.47
N GLY A 66 7.02 21.22 -3.09
CA GLY A 66 7.76 21.21 -4.35
C GLY A 66 7.06 21.95 -5.50
N LEU A 67 5.73 22.03 -5.50
CA LEU A 67 4.97 22.81 -6.48
C LEU A 67 5.10 24.32 -6.22
N VAL A 68 4.99 24.73 -4.95
CA VAL A 68 5.01 26.14 -4.51
C VAL A 68 6.41 26.74 -4.59
N LEU A 69 7.47 25.96 -4.36
CA LEU A 69 8.83 26.47 -4.39
C LEU A 69 9.24 27.00 -5.79
N PRO A 70 10.02 28.09 -5.85
CA PRO A 70 10.46 28.72 -7.10
C PRO A 70 11.32 27.76 -7.95
N HIS A 71 11.33 28.02 -9.25
CA HIS A 71 12.03 27.18 -10.22
C HIS A 71 13.55 27.31 -10.06
N GLU A 72 14.24 26.18 -10.00
CA GLU A 72 15.70 26.13 -9.93
C GLU A 72 16.24 25.71 -11.30
N LYS A 73 17.21 26.45 -11.86
CA LYS A 73 17.78 26.19 -13.21
C LYS A 73 18.36 24.77 -13.38
N ARG A 74 18.60 24.07 -12.27
CA ARG A 74 19.13 22.70 -12.22
C ARG A 74 18.05 21.61 -12.39
N ASP A 75 16.77 21.96 -12.52
CA ASP A 75 15.63 21.04 -12.58
C ASP A 75 15.10 20.74 -14.01
N GLU A 76 15.72 21.24 -15.08
CA GLU A 76 15.22 21.05 -16.46
C GLU A 76 15.16 19.58 -16.90
N SER A 77 16.09 18.73 -16.42
CA SER A 77 16.17 17.31 -16.79
C SER A 77 15.20 16.39 -16.03
N VAL A 78 14.45 16.90 -15.05
CA VAL A 78 13.61 16.09 -14.17
C VAL A 78 12.24 15.82 -14.82
N ARG A 79 12.06 14.62 -15.40
CA ARG A 79 10.77 14.11 -15.91
C ARG A 79 9.84 13.62 -14.79
N ILE A 80 8.70 14.28 -14.59
CA ILE A 80 7.70 13.91 -13.56
C ILE A 80 6.68 12.89 -14.11
N LEU A 81 6.39 12.96 -15.41
CA LEU A 81 5.38 12.15 -16.11
C LEU A 81 5.49 10.62 -15.86
N PRO A 82 6.68 9.97 -15.91
CA PRO A 82 6.77 8.52 -15.72
C PRO A 82 6.38 8.08 -14.31
N ILE A 83 6.73 8.87 -13.30
CA ILE A 83 6.41 8.57 -11.89
C ILE A 83 4.92 8.81 -11.62
N PHE A 84 4.34 9.82 -12.25
CA PHE A 84 2.90 10.04 -12.20
C PHE A 84 2.13 8.82 -12.76
N LEU A 85 2.53 8.34 -13.95
CA LEU A 85 1.93 7.14 -14.56
C LEU A 85 2.05 5.90 -13.65
N LEU A 86 3.21 5.69 -13.02
CA LEU A 86 3.39 4.60 -12.07
C LEU A 86 2.46 4.69 -10.86
N ILE A 87 2.31 5.88 -10.26
CA ILE A 87 1.39 6.09 -9.13
C ILE A 87 -0.04 5.80 -9.55
N THR A 88 -0.48 6.34 -10.70
CA THR A 88 -1.82 6.07 -11.24
C THR A 88 -2.04 4.58 -11.48
N GLY A 89 -1.05 3.88 -12.06
CA GLY A 89 -1.10 2.42 -12.23
C GLY A 89 -1.22 1.68 -10.89
N LEU A 90 -0.50 2.12 -9.85
CA LEU A 90 -0.59 1.53 -8.51
C LEU A 90 -1.96 1.75 -7.86
N ILE A 91 -2.55 2.92 -8.06
CA ILE A 91 -3.91 3.23 -7.58
C ILE A 91 -4.93 2.33 -8.29
N LEU A 92 -4.83 2.18 -9.61
CA LEU A 92 -5.69 1.28 -10.37
C LEU A 92 -5.52 -0.17 -9.91
N LEU A 93 -4.28 -0.61 -9.66
CA LEU A 93 -4.00 -1.93 -9.12
C LEU A 93 -4.63 -2.13 -7.74
N PHE A 94 -4.53 -1.13 -6.86
CA PHE A 94 -5.17 -1.16 -5.54
C PHE A 94 -6.69 -1.34 -5.66
N PHE A 95 -7.35 -0.55 -6.52
CA PHE A 95 -8.79 -0.68 -6.73
C PHE A 95 -9.17 -2.02 -7.39
N TYR A 96 -8.36 -2.51 -8.32
CA TYR A 96 -8.55 -3.83 -8.92
C TYR A 96 -8.48 -4.94 -7.87
N LEU A 97 -7.46 -4.93 -7.01
CA LEU A 97 -7.31 -5.88 -5.92
C LEU A 97 -8.46 -5.76 -4.91
N LEU A 98 -8.88 -4.54 -4.60
CA LEU A 98 -9.99 -4.28 -3.70
C LEU A 98 -11.31 -4.83 -4.27
N ALA A 99 -11.61 -4.56 -5.54
CA ALA A 99 -12.77 -5.11 -6.22
C ALA A 99 -12.72 -6.65 -6.29
N SER A 100 -11.53 -7.21 -6.57
CA SER A 100 -11.34 -8.66 -6.56
C SER A 100 -11.57 -9.26 -5.17
N SER A 101 -11.16 -8.58 -4.10
CA SER A 101 -11.39 -9.02 -2.72
C SER A 101 -12.87 -9.08 -2.35
N PHE A 102 -13.71 -8.22 -2.94
CA PHE A 102 -15.17 -8.29 -2.75
C PHE A 102 -15.82 -9.39 -3.60
N ASN A 103 -15.25 -9.68 -4.78
CA ASN A 103 -15.74 -10.71 -5.69
C ASN A 103 -15.19 -12.12 -5.42
N THR A 104 -14.29 -12.26 -4.44
CA THR A 104 -13.81 -13.60 -4.06
C THR A 104 -14.94 -14.26 -3.25
N PRO A 105 -15.52 -15.40 -3.70
CA PRO A 105 -16.44 -16.14 -2.86
C PRO A 105 -15.71 -16.50 -1.56
N ALA A 106 -16.35 -16.23 -0.43
CA ALA A 106 -15.80 -16.38 0.92
C ALA A 106 -15.60 -17.85 1.35
N ASP A 107 -15.16 -18.74 0.45
CA ASP A 107 -15.42 -20.18 0.57
C ASP A 107 -14.20 -21.08 0.84
N PHE A 108 -13.00 -20.54 1.09
CA PHE A 108 -11.82 -21.42 1.33
C PHE A 108 -11.08 -21.20 2.65
N LYS A 109 -11.50 -20.27 3.53
CA LYS A 109 -10.87 -20.07 4.86
C LYS A 109 -11.77 -20.34 6.07
N GLN A 110 -13.01 -20.82 5.89
CA GLN A 110 -13.92 -21.18 6.99
C GLN A 110 -14.46 -22.61 6.91
N GLN A 111 -13.56 -23.59 6.90
CA GLN A 111 -13.91 -24.91 7.45
C GLN A 111 -12.69 -25.56 8.11
N ARG A 112 -12.05 -24.81 9.02
CA ARG A 112 -11.40 -25.50 10.15
C ARG A 112 -12.53 -26.06 11.00
N LEU A 113 -12.88 -27.31 10.69
CA LEU A 113 -13.76 -28.14 11.52
C LEU A 113 -13.33 -27.95 12.97
N ARG A 114 -14.27 -27.56 13.82
CA ARG A 114 -14.00 -27.52 15.25
C ARG A 114 -13.73 -28.95 15.70
N PRO A 115 -12.79 -29.20 16.64
CA PRO A 115 -12.56 -30.54 17.16
C PRO A 115 -13.89 -31.12 17.68
N GLY A 116 -14.45 -32.10 16.97
CA GLY A 116 -15.78 -32.67 17.26
C GLY A 116 -16.82 -32.57 16.12
N GLU A 117 -16.54 -31.89 15.01
CA GLU A 117 -17.40 -31.90 13.83
C GLU A 117 -16.99 -33.02 12.86
N THR A 118 -17.93 -33.92 12.56
CA THR A 118 -17.75 -35.00 11.57
C THR A 118 -18.36 -34.59 10.23
N ILE A 119 -17.65 -34.86 9.14
CA ILE A 119 -18.17 -34.70 7.78
C ILE A 119 -19.24 -35.77 7.57
N THR A 120 -20.51 -35.38 7.57
CA THR A 120 -21.58 -36.22 7.03
C THR A 120 -21.53 -36.09 5.51
N ILE A 121 -21.02 -37.15 4.86
CA ILE A 121 -21.07 -37.36 3.41
C ILE A 121 -22.46 -37.85 3.03
#